data_AF-A0AA88L5S6-F1
#
_entry.id   AF-A0AA88L5S6-F1
#
_cell.length_a   1.000
_cell.length_b   1.000
_cell.length_c   1.000
_cell.angle_alpha   90.00
_cell.angle_beta   90.00
_cell.angle_gamma   90.00
#
_symmetry.space_group_name_H-M   'P 1'
#
loop_
_entity.id
_entity.type
_entity.pdbx_description
1 polymer ?
#
loop_
_entity_poly.entity_id
_entity_poly.type
_entity_poly.pdbx_seq_one_letter_code
_entity_poly.pdbx_strand_id
1 'polypeptide(L)'
;MKQHANSEDIRLKNWSTGEILYDTLCSKSNVKALNCRPTICTANHMNTVTEAKPIRTGDAVLYDAKKFIDEFYASIEKFWSEEYLSLKSFGLKSI
;
A
#
# COMPACT_ATOMS: atom_id res chain seq x y z
N MET A 1 3.63 -25.60 -9.02
CA MET A 1 3.85 -24.86 -7.76
C MET A 1 2.49 -24.66 -7.09
N LYS A 2 2.26 -25.22 -5.90
CA LYS A 2 1.05 -24.91 -5.12
C LYS A 2 1.33 -23.61 -4.38
N GLN A 3 0.59 -22.54 -4.69
CA GLN A 3 0.64 -21.31 -3.91
C GLN A 3 0.12 -21.63 -2.50
N HIS A 4 1.00 -21.48 -1.51
CA HIS A 4 0.59 -21.53 -0.11
C HIS A 4 -0.06 -20.19 0.22
N ALA A 5 -1.38 -20.17 0.35
CA ALA A 5 -2.10 -19.01 0.87
C ALA A 5 -1.84 -18.90 2.37
N ASN A 6 -1.41 -17.72 2.82
CA ASN A 6 -1.30 -17.41 4.24
C ASN A 6 -2.71 -17.13 4.82
N SER A 7 -2.89 -17.32 6.13
CA SER A 7 -4.21 -17.13 6.78
C SER A 7 -4.75 -15.69 6.70
N GLU A 8 -3.91 -14.73 6.31
CA GLU A 8 -4.25 -13.31 6.17
C GLU A 8 -4.66 -12.91 4.74
N ASP A 9 -4.52 -13.81 3.76
CA ASP A 9 -4.82 -13.51 2.37
C ASP A 9 -6.33 -13.51 2.11
N ILE A 10 -6.81 -12.54 1.31
CA ILE A 10 -8.22 -12.46 0.96
C ILE A 10 -8.50 -13.37 -0.23
N ARG A 11 -9.33 -14.40 -0.01
CA ARG A 11 -9.76 -15.32 -1.07
C ARG A 11 -10.86 -14.71 -1.93
N LEU A 12 -10.59 -14.55 -3.21
CA LEU A 12 -11.51 -14.05 -4.22
C LEU A 12 -11.97 -15.20 -5.13
N LYS A 13 -13.24 -15.22 -5.51
CA LYS A 13 -13.80 -16.24 -6.41
C LYS A 13 -14.53 -15.56 -7.57
N ASN A 14 -14.15 -15.92 -8.80
CA ASN A 14 -14.97 -15.65 -9.97
C ASN A 14 -16.09 -16.69 -10.05
N TRP A 15 -17.34 -16.25 -9.92
CA TRP A 15 -18.49 -17.15 -9.95
C TRP A 15 -18.85 -17.66 -11.35
N SER A 16 -18.41 -16.97 -12.41
CA SER A 16 -18.66 -17.38 -13.79
C SER A 16 -17.69 -18.44 -14.27
N THR A 17 -16.40 -18.35 -13.89
CA THR A 17 -15.35 -19.28 -14.34
C THR A 17 -14.96 -20.30 -13.27
N GLY A 18 -15.32 -20.05 -12.00
CA GLY A 18 -14.87 -20.85 -10.86
C GLY A 18 -13.43 -20.55 -10.42
N GLU A 19 -12.72 -19.64 -11.09
CA GLU A 19 -11.35 -19.25 -10.76
C GLU A 19 -11.25 -18.69 -9.33
N ILE A 20 -10.18 -19.05 -8.63
CA ILE A 20 -9.89 -18.60 -7.28
C ILE A 20 -8.55 -17.87 -7.29
N LEU A 21 -8.55 -16.65 -6.74
CA LEU A 21 -7.37 -15.83 -6.54
C LEU A 21 -7.21 -15.55 -5.04
N TYR A 22 -5.97 -15.33 -4.60
CA TYR A 22 -5.65 -14.92 -3.23
C TYR A 22 -4.98 -13.56 -3.29
N ASP A 23 -5.64 -12.54 -2.75
CA ASP A 23 -5.11 -11.19 -2.67
C ASP A 23 -4.21 -11.05 -1.43
N THR A 24 -2.91 -10.88 -1.71
CA THR A 24 -1.85 -10.63 -0.72
C THR A 24 -1.50 -9.15 -0.60
N LEU A 25 -2.01 -8.31 -1.52
CA LEU A 25 -1.67 -6.89 -1.64
C LEU A 25 -2.53 -6.00 -0.74
N CYS A 26 -3.75 -6.43 -0.40
CA CYS A 26 -4.68 -5.66 0.44
C CYS A 26 -4.04 -5.19 1.77
N SER A 27 -3.13 -5.96 2.35
CA SER A 27 -2.40 -5.61 3.59
C SER A 27 -1.50 -4.37 3.46
N LYS A 28 -1.05 -4.05 2.25
CA LYS A 28 -0.21 -2.86 1.97
C LYS A 28 -1.03 -1.60 1.69
N SER A 29 -2.35 -1.73 1.60
CA SER A 29 -3.25 -0.61 1.30
C SER A 29 -3.36 0.36 2.47
N ASN A 30 -3.59 1.64 2.17
CA ASN A 30 -3.89 2.63 3.20
C ASN A 30 -5.37 2.53 3.58
N VAL A 31 -5.69 1.61 4.50
CA VAL A 31 -7.05 1.29 4.95
C VAL A 31 -7.81 2.51 5.47
N LYS A 32 -7.10 3.56 5.94
CA LYS A 32 -7.72 4.80 6.43
C LYS A 32 -8.49 5.59 5.36
N ALA A 33 -8.30 5.28 4.07
CA ALA A 33 -9.03 5.92 2.97
C ALA A 33 -10.39 5.26 2.67
N LEU A 34 -10.68 4.09 3.25
CA LEU A 34 -11.97 3.43 3.08
C LEU A 34 -12.95 3.95 4.14
N ASN A 35 -14.07 4.51 3.68
CA ASN A 35 -15.13 5.00 4.58
C ASN A 35 -16.01 3.87 5.15
N CYS A 36 -15.72 2.61 4.83
CA CYS A 36 -16.40 1.45 5.38
C CYS A 36 -15.96 1.17 6.82
N ARG A 37 -16.90 0.81 7.69
CA ARG A 37 -16.65 0.36 9.06
C ARG A 37 -16.95 -1.14 9.17
N PRO A 38 -16.45 -1.84 10.21
CA PRO A 38 -16.73 -3.27 10.40
C PRO A 38 -18.23 -3.61 10.41
N THR A 39 -19.07 -2.66 10.84
CA THR A 39 -20.52 -2.83 10.96
C THR A 39 -21.32 -2.23 9.80
N ILE A 40 -20.72 -1.41 8.93
CA ILE A 40 -21.45 -0.73 7.84
C ILE A 40 -20.55 -0.51 6.61
N CYS A 41 -21.06 -0.92 5.45
CA CYS A 41 -20.42 -0.69 4.15
C CYS A 41 -21.01 0.56 3.49
N THR A 42 -20.14 1.47 3.05
CA THR A 42 -20.54 2.75 2.41
C THR A 42 -20.01 2.86 0.98
N ALA A 43 -19.67 1.74 0.35
CA ALA A 43 -18.99 1.72 -0.96
C ALA A 43 -19.84 2.33 -2.09
N ASN A 44 -21.17 2.33 -1.95
CA ASN A 44 -22.10 2.92 -2.91
C ASN A 44 -22.37 4.41 -2.68
N HIS A 45 -21.76 5.02 -1.68
CA HIS A 45 -21.96 6.43 -1.37
C HIS A 45 -20.98 7.30 -2.18
N MET A 46 -21.50 8.15 -3.08
CA MET A 46 -20.68 9.15 -3.75
C MET A 46 -20.32 10.28 -2.78
N ASN A 47 -19.07 10.31 -2.36
CA ASN A 47 -18.51 11.45 -1.62
C ASN A 47 -17.82 12.40 -2.62
N THR A 48 -18.28 13.65 -2.70
CA THR A 48 -17.51 14.73 -3.34
C THR A 48 -16.39 15.14 -2.39
N VAL A 49 -15.23 14.49 -2.48
CA VAL A 49 -14.06 14.83 -1.65
C VAL A 49 -13.61 16.24 -2.02
N THR A 50 -14.01 17.22 -1.21
CA THR A 50 -13.67 18.65 -1.35
C THR A 50 -12.93 19.13 -0.11
N GLU A 51 -12.21 18.25 0.57
CA GLU A 51 -11.38 18.65 1.70
C GLU A 51 -10.00 19.06 1.18
N ALA A 52 -9.62 20.31 1.49
CA ALA A 52 -8.24 20.75 1.34
C ALA A 52 -7.35 19.81 2.15
N LYS A 53 -6.44 19.10 1.48
CA LYS A 53 -5.51 18.21 2.19
C LYS A 53 -4.73 19.05 3.20
N PRO A 54 -4.75 18.68 4.49
CA PRO A 54 -4.00 19.42 5.50
C PRO A 54 -2.52 19.40 5.13
N ILE A 55 -1.81 20.49 5.46
CA ILE A 55 -0.35 20.54 5.30
C ILE A 55 0.23 19.40 6.13
N ARG A 56 0.94 18.50 5.46
CA ARG A 56 1.57 17.35 6.11
C ARG A 56 2.78 17.82 6.91
N THR A 57 3.01 17.20 8.07
CA THR A 57 4.24 17.42 8.83
C THR A 57 5.45 16.90 8.06
N GLY A 58 6.64 17.46 8.32
CA GLY A 58 7.89 17.04 7.68
C GLY A 58 8.14 15.53 7.85
N ASP A 59 7.96 14.99 9.05
CA ASP A 59 8.14 13.56 9.35
C ASP A 59 7.19 12.67 8.53
N ALA A 60 5.92 13.07 8.40
CA ALA A 60 4.94 12.32 7.63
C ALA A 60 5.27 12.32 6.13
N VAL A 61 5.88 13.39 5.62
CA VAL A 61 6.37 13.46 4.24
C VAL A 61 7.60 12.59 4.05
N LEU A 62 8.56 12.63 4.98
CA LEU A 62 9.77 11.82 4.94
C LEU A 62 9.46 10.31 4.97
N TYR A 63 8.51 9.90 5.81
CA TYR A 63 8.07 8.50 5.88
C TYR A 63 7.49 8.01 4.54
N ASP A 64 6.58 8.79 3.93
CA ASP A 64 5.99 8.40 2.64
C ASP A 64 7.00 8.44 1.50
N ALA A 65 7.89 9.45 1.47
CA ALA A 65 8.95 9.56 0.48
C ALA A 65 9.89 8.35 0.55
N LYS A 66 10.25 7.91 1.77
CA LYS A 66 11.03 6.70 1.98
C LYS A 66 10.33 5.47 1.41
N LYS A 67 9.06 5.26 1.78
CA LYS A 67 8.26 4.11 1.30
C LYS A 67 8.19 4.07 -0.22
N PHE A 68 7.94 5.22 -0.86
CA PHE A 68 7.92 5.34 -2.31
C PHE A 68 9.26 4.99 -2.96
N ILE A 69 10.38 5.51 -2.43
CA ILE A 69 11.72 5.22 -2.95
C ILE A 69 12.05 3.73 -2.80
N ASP A 70 11.72 3.12 -1.65
CA ASP A 70 11.93 1.69 -1.42
C ASP A 70 11.14 0.86 -2.46
N GLU A 71 9.87 1.19 -2.70
CA GLU A 71 9.03 0.53 -3.72
C GLU A 71 9.57 0.73 -5.14
N PHE A 72 10.03 1.94 -5.49
CA PHE A 72 10.61 2.24 -6.80
C PHE A 72 11.87 1.40 -7.05
N TYR A 73 12.85 1.41 -6.14
CA TYR A 73 14.08 0.66 -6.33
C TYR A 73 13.88 -0.86 -6.29
N ALA A 74 12.88 -1.35 -5.54
CA ALA A 74 12.47 -2.75 -5.60
C ALA A 74 11.88 -3.12 -6.97
N SER A 75 11.07 -2.24 -7.58
CA SER A 75 10.42 -2.50 -8.87
C SER A 75 11.37 -2.59 -10.07
N ILE A 76 12.54 -1.95 -9.98
CA ILE A 76 13.58 -1.98 -11.02
C ILE A 76 14.73 -2.93 -10.69
N GLU A 77 14.56 -3.79 -9.67
CA GLU A 77 15.57 -4.76 -9.20
C GLU A 77 16.91 -4.13 -8.78
N LYS A 78 16.92 -2.83 -8.47
CA LYS A 78 18.12 -2.09 -7.99
C LYS A 78 18.07 -1.79 -6.50
N PHE A 79 17.30 -2.58 -5.77
CA PHE A 79 17.28 -2.52 -4.32
C PHE A 79 18.71 -2.81 -3.82
N TRP A 80 19.25 -1.95 -2.93
CA TRP A 80 20.65 -1.96 -2.47
C TRP A 80 21.72 -1.40 -3.42
N SER A 81 21.34 -0.79 -4.55
CA SER A 81 22.29 -0.04 -5.39
C SER A 81 22.98 1.11 -4.63
N GLU A 82 24.13 1.58 -5.13
CA GLU A 82 24.85 2.71 -4.53
C GLU A 82 23.99 3.97 -4.51
N GLU A 83 23.20 4.20 -5.56
CA GLU A 83 22.26 5.32 -5.65
C GLU A 83 21.20 5.22 -4.55
N TYR A 84 20.62 4.03 -4.35
CA TYR A 84 19.66 3.78 -3.27
C TYR A 84 20.27 3.99 -1.87
N LEU A 85 21.49 3.50 -1.65
CA LEU A 85 22.19 3.66 -0.37
C LEU A 85 22.60 5.11 -0.10
N SER A 86 22.94 5.87 -1.15
CA SER A 86 23.21 7.30 -1.04
C SER A 86 21.97 8.06 -0.57
N LEU A 87 20.79 7.76 -1.13
CA LEU A 87 19.51 8.35 -0.71
C LEU A 87 19.18 8.04 0.76
N LYS A 88 19.53 6.84 1.26
CA LYS A 88 19.42 6.52 2.69
C LYS A 88 20.27 7.44 3.56
N SER A 89 21.47 7.84 3.11
CA SER A 89 22.34 8.73 3.90
C SER A 89 21.82 10.17 4.05
N PHE A 90 20.93 10.63 3.17
CA PHE A 90 20.36 11.99 3.15
C PHE A 90 19.12 12.19 4.06
N GLY A 91 18.94 11.37 5.10
CA GLY A 91 17.87 11.56 6.09
C GLY A 91 16.68 10.59 5.99
N LEU A 92 16.73 9.62 5.07
CA LEU A 92 15.76 8.51 5.00
C LEU A 92 16.17 7.31 5.88
N LYS A 93 17.16 7.48 6.77
CA LYS A 93 17.77 6.41 7.60
C LYS A 93 17.09 6.20 8.96
N SER A 94 16.24 7.12 9.43
CA SER A 94 15.88 7.21 10.86
C SER A 94 14.38 7.43 11.14
N ILE A 95 13.50 6.80 10.37
CA ILE A 95 12.13 6.49 10.80
C ILE A 95 11.96 4.97 10.77
#